data_AF-A0A537L0M9-F1
#
_entry.id   AF-A0A537L0M9-F1
#
_cell.length_a   1.000
_cell.length_b   1.000
_cell.length_c   1.000
_cell.angle_alpha   90.00
_cell.angle_beta   90.00
_cell.angle_gamma   90.00
#
_symmetry.space_group_name_H-M   'P 1'
#
loop_
_entity.id
_entity.type
_entity.pdbx_description
1 polymer ?
#
loop_
_entity_poly.entity_id
_entity_poly.type
_entity_poly.pdbx_seq_one_letter_code
_entity_poly.pdbx_strand_id
1 'polypeptide(L)'
;MKKTTAQRNGQGSREDIAAAHLSMSSDGDRPATPDGTGAQPAAEGTGSGTGRRPAPDGTGRRRLGELLLAEGVVTPDQLNRALEIHRATGERLGQVLLDMGVVDQERLARLLGRQIGAEFVRLVGANLREDVLTLLPQQMASRFQAIPIARAHGVLTVAMVDPSDVVAIDDIRRMTGMDIKVALTTVQDFQYALSQYPTVDVAEELVRDLPRPQAIDEEISLERLRRMAEDAPVVRLVNRLVEEAVRTRASDIHVERQERHVRLRYRVDGVLLTRGTLPAHAHSQVISRIKIMANMDIAERRVPQDGSFQTRVDGRAIDVRVSTIPSFYGEKAVL
;
A
#
# COMPACT_ATOMS: atom_id res chain seq x y z
N MET A 1 -29.01 -51.61 -2.51
CA MET A 1 -30.30 -50.87 -2.46
C MET A 1 -30.37 -50.00 -3.72
N LYS A 2 -31.10 -50.36 -4.80
CA LYS A 2 -32.43 -49.82 -5.22
C LYS A 2 -32.55 -48.30 -4.94
N LYS A 3 -32.77 -47.32 -5.84
CA LYS A 3 -33.48 -47.11 -7.14
C LYS A 3 -32.84 -45.86 -7.82
N THR A 4 -32.66 -45.72 -9.15
CA THR A 4 -33.60 -45.45 -10.27
C THR A 4 -34.20 -44.03 -10.35
N THR A 5 -34.22 -43.47 -11.59
CA THR A 5 -35.04 -42.37 -12.19
C THR A 5 -34.31 -41.02 -12.33
N ALA A 6 -33.92 -40.45 -13.49
CA ALA A 6 -34.47 -40.25 -14.85
C ALA A 6 -35.23 -38.91 -15.06
N GLN A 7 -35.08 -38.36 -16.29
CA GLN A 7 -35.84 -37.29 -17.00
C GLN A 7 -35.22 -35.87 -16.96
N ARG A 8 -34.74 -35.29 -18.08
CA ARG A 8 -35.34 -34.83 -19.38
C ARG A 8 -35.49 -33.29 -19.35
N ASN A 9 -34.75 -32.53 -20.18
CA ASN A 9 -35.09 -32.01 -21.52
C ASN A 9 -36.13 -30.87 -21.58
N GLY A 10 -35.77 -29.81 -22.32
CA GLY A 10 -36.69 -28.82 -22.94
C GLY A 10 -36.12 -27.40 -22.83
N GLN A 11 -35.39 -26.85 -23.83
CA GLN A 11 -35.83 -26.24 -25.10
C GLN A 11 -36.73 -24.99 -25.00
N GLY A 12 -36.31 -23.95 -25.74
CA GLY A 12 -37.11 -22.84 -26.27
C GLY A 12 -37.00 -21.54 -25.46
N SER A 13 -36.94 -20.33 -26.02
CA SER A 13 -37.02 -19.85 -27.41
C SER A 13 -37.16 -18.32 -27.35
N ARG A 14 -36.51 -17.57 -28.28
CA ARG A 14 -36.98 -16.30 -28.93
C ARG A 14 -37.30 -15.10 -27.98
N GLU A 15 -37.27 -13.82 -28.32
CA GLU A 15 -37.19 -12.99 -29.53
C GLU A 15 -37.01 -11.53 -29.05
N ASP A 16 -36.28 -10.73 -29.85
CA ASP A 16 -36.56 -9.34 -30.25
C ASP A 16 -36.58 -8.10 -29.32
N ILE A 17 -36.22 -6.99 -29.99
CA ILE A 17 -36.47 -5.52 -29.86
C ILE A 17 -35.14 -4.76 -30.07
N ALA A 18 -34.79 -4.35 -31.31
CA ALA A 18 -35.14 -3.09 -32.01
C ALA A 18 -34.61 -1.82 -31.28
N ALA A 19 -33.55 -1.15 -31.74
CA ALA A 19 -33.42 -0.16 -32.83
C ALA A 19 -33.78 1.30 -32.45
N ALA A 20 -32.81 2.23 -32.57
CA ALA A 20 -32.90 3.65 -32.99
C ALA A 20 -31.59 4.40 -32.63
N HIS A 21 -30.68 4.75 -33.54
CA HIS A 21 -30.61 5.89 -34.49
C HIS A 21 -30.57 7.31 -33.88
N LEU A 22 -29.45 8.05 -34.10
CA LEU A 22 -29.31 9.51 -34.39
C LEU A 22 -27.78 9.84 -34.46
N SER A 23 -27.12 9.85 -35.64
CA SER A 23 -26.76 11.01 -36.51
C SER A 23 -26.13 12.21 -35.75
N MET A 24 -24.83 12.49 -35.83
CA MET A 24 -24.08 13.22 -36.90
C MET A 24 -24.61 14.60 -37.32
N SER A 25 -23.86 15.65 -36.94
CA SER A 25 -23.60 16.93 -37.65
C SER A 25 -22.63 17.74 -36.75
N SER A 26 -21.37 18.04 -37.09
CA SER A 26 -20.75 18.87 -38.15
C SER A 26 -20.92 20.38 -37.98
N ASP A 27 -19.76 21.07 -38.06
CA ASP A 27 -19.52 22.50 -38.30
C ASP A 27 -19.92 23.48 -37.19
N GLY A 28 -19.16 24.51 -36.84
CA GLY A 28 -17.97 25.11 -37.41
C GLY A 28 -17.79 26.49 -36.76
N ASP A 29 -16.76 27.20 -37.20
CA ASP A 29 -16.58 28.66 -37.07
C ASP A 29 -15.83 29.23 -35.84
N ARG A 30 -14.56 29.59 -36.11
CA ARG A 30 -13.84 30.73 -35.52
C ARG A 30 -14.19 31.96 -36.37
N PRO A 31 -14.08 33.21 -35.87
CA PRO A 31 -12.82 33.92 -36.12
C PRO A 31 -12.39 34.99 -35.07
N ALA A 32 -11.08 35.29 -35.18
CA ALA A 32 -10.42 36.61 -35.09
C ALA A 32 -10.35 37.41 -33.77
N THR A 33 -9.09 37.63 -33.38
CA THR A 33 -8.52 38.77 -32.64
C THR A 33 -8.76 40.11 -33.34
N PRO A 34 -8.53 41.24 -32.63
CA PRO A 34 -7.33 41.99 -32.98
C PRO A 34 -6.55 42.59 -31.78
N ASP A 35 -5.28 42.84 -32.09
CA ASP A 35 -4.27 43.62 -31.37
C ASP A 35 -4.71 45.04 -30.98
N GLY A 36 -4.07 45.56 -29.94
CA GLY A 36 -4.18 46.97 -29.51
C GLY A 36 -3.08 47.37 -28.53
N THR A 37 -1.89 47.62 -29.06
CA THR A 37 -0.70 48.22 -28.44
C THR A 37 -0.96 49.63 -27.89
N GLY A 38 -0.34 50.01 -26.76
CA GLY A 38 -0.01 51.43 -26.54
C GLY A 38 0.06 51.96 -25.10
N ALA A 39 1.30 52.10 -24.62
CA ALA A 39 1.84 53.23 -23.86
C ALA A 39 1.38 53.53 -22.41
N GLN A 40 2.36 53.45 -21.50
CA GLN A 40 2.44 54.17 -20.23
C GLN A 40 2.64 55.69 -20.47
N PRO A 41 2.38 56.52 -19.45
CA PRO A 41 3.52 57.06 -18.71
C PRO A 41 3.36 57.03 -17.18
N ALA A 42 4.51 57.07 -16.52
CA ALA A 42 4.70 57.14 -15.08
C ALA A 42 4.30 58.49 -14.48
N ALA A 43 3.75 58.47 -13.26
CA ALA A 43 3.77 59.58 -12.32
C ALA A 43 3.86 59.01 -10.89
N GLU A 44 4.85 59.51 -10.15
CA GLU A 44 5.12 59.22 -8.74
C GLU A 44 4.09 59.91 -7.82
N GLY A 45 3.78 59.31 -6.66
CA GLY A 45 3.05 59.99 -5.59
C GLY A 45 2.34 59.09 -4.56
N THR A 46 3.07 58.76 -3.49
CA THR A 46 2.61 58.68 -2.08
C THR A 46 1.42 57.79 -1.68
N GLY A 47 1.75 56.70 -0.97
CA GLY A 47 1.28 56.43 0.40
C GLY A 47 -0.21 56.20 0.67
N SER A 48 -0.63 54.93 0.64
CA SER A 48 -1.65 54.36 1.53
C SER A 48 -1.71 52.85 1.30
N GLY A 49 -1.05 52.08 2.16
CA GLY A 49 -0.99 50.62 2.11
C GLY A 49 -2.35 49.99 2.40
N THR A 50 -3.22 49.93 1.39
CA THR A 50 -4.39 49.06 1.39
C THR A 50 -3.89 47.63 1.20
N GLY A 51 -4.09 46.81 2.24
CA GLY A 51 -3.80 45.38 2.21
C GLY A 51 -4.45 44.77 0.97
N ARG A 52 -3.61 44.39 0.01
CA ARG A 52 -4.01 43.72 -1.23
C ARG A 52 -4.70 42.41 -0.83
N ARG A 53 -6.04 42.41 -0.85
CA ARG A 53 -6.81 41.16 -0.79
C ARG A 53 -6.27 40.25 -1.90
N PRO A 54 -5.82 39.02 -1.60
CA PRO A 54 -5.44 38.10 -2.66
C PRO A 54 -6.66 37.87 -3.55
N ALA A 55 -6.43 37.86 -4.86
CA ALA A 55 -7.46 37.67 -5.88
C ALA A 55 -8.25 36.37 -5.64
N PRO A 56 -9.54 36.32 -6.02
CA PRO A 56 -10.33 35.10 -5.85
C PRO A 56 -9.82 34.01 -6.78
N ASP A 57 -9.18 32.98 -6.21
CA ASP A 57 -8.86 31.73 -6.91
C ASP A 57 -10.14 31.10 -7.48
N GLY A 58 -10.19 31.00 -8.81
CA GLY A 58 -11.36 30.71 -9.64
C GLY A 58 -11.81 29.25 -9.65
N THR A 59 -12.14 28.68 -8.50
CA THR A 59 -13.05 27.52 -8.44
C THR A 59 -14.09 27.80 -7.36
N GLY A 60 -15.37 27.53 -7.60
CA GLY A 60 -16.49 27.78 -6.66
C GLY A 60 -16.45 26.98 -5.35
N ARG A 61 -15.26 26.60 -4.88
CA ARG A 61 -14.98 25.93 -3.61
C ARG A 61 -14.69 27.00 -2.56
N ARG A 62 -15.50 27.03 -1.49
CA ARG A 62 -15.24 27.88 -0.30
C ARG A 62 -13.85 27.55 0.25
N ARG A 63 -13.08 28.58 0.65
CA ARG A 63 -11.73 28.39 1.21
C ARG A 63 -11.82 27.71 2.58
N LEU A 64 -10.82 26.89 2.94
CA LEU A 64 -10.81 26.17 4.22
C LEU A 64 -11.04 27.08 5.43
N GLY A 65 -10.39 28.25 5.44
CA GLY A 65 -10.56 29.25 6.50
C GLY A 65 -11.99 29.81 6.60
N GLU A 66 -12.67 29.98 5.47
CA GLU A 66 -14.06 30.46 5.44
C GLU A 66 -15.03 29.37 5.95
N LEU A 67 -14.76 28.10 5.62
CA LEU A 67 -15.53 26.96 6.12
C LEU A 67 -15.38 26.80 7.64
N LEU A 68 -14.16 26.93 8.16
CA LEU A 68 -13.87 26.85 9.58
C LEU A 68 -14.53 27.98 10.38
N LEU A 69 -14.55 29.21 9.83
CA LEU A 69 -15.27 30.34 10.43
C LEU A 69 -16.80 30.13 10.41
N ALA A 70 -17.34 29.66 9.28
CA ALA A 70 -18.77 29.47 9.12
C ALA A 70 -19.34 28.39 10.06
N GLU A 71 -18.57 27.36 10.39
CA GLU A 71 -18.98 26.32 11.35
C GLU A 71 -18.61 26.64 12.81
N GLY A 72 -18.07 27.84 13.08
CA GLY A 72 -17.69 28.28 14.42
C GLY A 72 -16.54 27.46 15.04
N VAL A 73 -15.74 26.82 14.20
CA VAL A 73 -14.61 25.98 14.63
C VAL A 73 -13.39 26.83 14.97
N VAL A 74 -13.26 27.99 14.34
CA VAL A 74 -12.21 28.99 14.63
C VAL A 74 -12.84 30.37 14.76
N THR A 75 -12.25 31.24 15.56
CA THR A 75 -12.60 32.67 15.58
C THR A 75 -11.86 33.44 14.47
N PRO A 76 -12.33 34.64 14.08
CA PRO A 76 -11.62 35.50 13.12
C PRO A 76 -10.16 35.77 13.53
N ASP A 77 -9.91 36.01 14.82
CA ASP A 77 -8.57 36.27 15.36
C ASP A 77 -7.68 35.03 15.28
N GLN A 78 -8.21 33.85 15.63
CA GLN A 78 -7.49 32.58 15.53
C GLN A 78 -7.14 32.25 14.08
N LEU A 79 -8.08 32.46 13.14
CA LEU A 79 -7.81 32.23 11.73
C LEU A 79 -6.75 33.20 11.18
N ASN A 80 -6.84 34.49 11.53
CA ASN A 80 -5.84 35.47 11.10
C ASN A 80 -4.44 35.10 11.62
N ARG A 81 -4.35 34.67 12.89
CA ARG A 81 -3.08 34.24 13.47
C ARG A 81 -2.52 32.99 12.78
N ALA A 82 -3.37 32.02 12.47
CA ALA A 82 -2.97 30.84 11.71
C ALA A 82 -2.52 31.18 10.28
N LEU A 83 -3.17 32.14 9.61
CA LEU A 83 -2.79 32.63 8.28
C LEU A 83 -1.43 33.36 8.29
N GLU A 84 -1.11 34.10 9.35
CA GLU A 84 0.22 34.71 9.52
C GLU A 84 1.31 33.64 9.63
N ILE A 85 1.10 32.63 10.49
CA ILE A 85 2.06 31.53 10.67
C ILE A 85 2.20 30.73 9.38
N HIS A 86 1.10 30.40 8.69
CA HIS A 86 1.10 29.72 7.39
C HIS A 86 1.94 30.48 6.35
N ARG A 87 1.80 31.81 6.27
CA ARG A 87 2.57 32.64 5.32
C ARG A 87 4.05 32.72 5.68
N ALA A 88 4.38 32.71 6.98
CA ALA A 88 5.75 32.80 7.45
C ALA A 88 6.52 31.47 7.32
N THR A 89 5.85 30.33 7.53
CA THR A 89 6.46 28.99 7.57
C THR A 89 6.30 28.20 6.27
N GLY A 90 5.24 28.46 5.50
CA GLY A 90 4.86 27.65 4.33
C GLY A 90 4.13 26.34 4.68
N GLU A 91 3.92 26.03 5.96
CA GLU A 91 3.20 24.81 6.40
C GLU A 91 1.73 24.86 6.00
N ARG A 92 1.05 23.72 5.82
CA ARG A 92 -0.37 23.71 5.44
C ARG A 92 -1.21 24.38 6.55
N LEU A 93 -2.13 25.28 6.18
CA LEU A 93 -3.00 26.01 7.14
C LEU A 93 -3.71 25.08 8.14
N GLY A 94 -4.14 23.89 7.69
CA GLY A 94 -4.75 22.89 8.58
C GLY A 94 -3.80 22.35 9.64
N GLN A 95 -2.52 22.16 9.32
CA GLN A 95 -1.50 21.72 10.27
C GLN A 95 -1.23 22.80 11.32
N VAL A 96 -1.09 24.06 10.87
CA VAL A 96 -0.94 25.22 11.76
C VAL A 96 -2.11 25.31 12.77
N LEU A 97 -3.34 25.08 12.29
CA LEU A 97 -4.53 25.08 13.15
C LEU A 97 -4.58 23.93 14.16
N LEU A 98 -4.02 22.77 13.81
CA LEU A 98 -3.84 21.63 14.72
C LEU A 98 -2.79 21.93 15.78
N ASP A 99 -1.64 22.46 15.37
CA ASP A 99 -0.51 22.76 16.26
C ASP A 99 -0.86 23.88 17.26
N MET A 100 -1.69 24.84 16.84
CA MET A 100 -2.25 25.86 17.72
C MET A 100 -3.33 25.30 18.69
N GLY A 101 -3.74 24.03 18.54
CA GLY A 101 -4.76 23.39 19.36
C GLY A 101 -6.18 23.95 19.15
N VAL A 102 -6.41 24.67 18.05
CA VAL A 102 -7.69 25.34 17.78
C VAL A 102 -8.70 24.37 17.16
N VAL A 103 -8.21 23.38 16.42
CA VAL A 103 -9.04 22.40 15.72
C VAL A 103 -8.51 21.00 16.02
N ASP A 104 -9.40 20.05 16.27
CA ASP A 104 -9.01 18.64 16.39
C ASP A 104 -8.88 17.95 15.02
N GLN A 105 -8.09 16.87 14.96
CA GLN A 105 -7.74 16.19 13.71
C GLN A 105 -8.97 15.61 12.99
N GLU A 106 -9.96 15.12 13.75
CA GLU A 106 -11.16 14.51 13.19
C GLU A 106 -12.09 15.57 12.57
N ARG A 107 -12.24 16.72 13.23
CA ARG A 107 -13.08 17.82 12.79
C ARG A 107 -12.49 18.51 11.58
N LEU A 108 -11.17 18.70 11.54
CA LEU A 108 -10.47 19.18 10.36
C LEU A 108 -10.66 18.21 9.18
N ALA A 109 -10.50 16.91 9.41
CA ALA A 109 -10.71 15.89 8.37
C ALA A 109 -12.15 15.96 7.82
N ARG A 110 -13.18 15.94 8.66
CA ARG A 110 -14.58 16.01 8.20
C ARG A 110 -14.87 17.26 7.34
N LEU A 111 -14.31 18.40 7.69
CA LEU A 111 -14.47 19.64 6.92
C LEU A 111 -13.78 19.55 5.55
N LEU A 112 -12.57 19.02 5.49
CA LEU A 112 -11.84 18.79 4.24
C LEU A 112 -12.59 17.78 3.35
N GLY A 113 -13.13 16.71 3.94
CA GLY A 113 -13.95 15.72 3.24
C GLY A 113 -15.16 16.37 2.56
N ARG A 114 -15.89 17.24 3.26
CA ARG A 114 -17.03 17.99 2.69
C ARG A 114 -16.64 18.89 1.52
N GLN A 115 -15.48 19.52 1.58
CA GLN A 115 -15.00 20.40 0.50
C GLN A 115 -14.69 19.63 -0.79
N ILE A 116 -14.27 18.37 -0.65
CA ILE A 116 -13.86 17.48 -1.76
C ILE A 116 -15.01 16.54 -2.18
N GLY A 117 -16.07 16.44 -1.36
CA GLY A 117 -17.19 15.51 -1.57
C GLY A 117 -16.89 14.08 -1.10
N ALA A 118 -15.85 13.89 -0.29
CA ALA A 118 -15.46 12.61 0.29
C ALA A 118 -16.08 12.42 1.68
N GLU A 119 -16.80 11.32 1.88
CA GLU A 119 -17.35 10.96 3.18
C GLU A 119 -16.23 10.53 4.14
N PHE A 120 -16.25 11.00 5.39
CA PHE A 120 -15.29 10.58 6.40
C PHE A 120 -15.66 9.19 6.94
N VAL A 121 -14.71 8.26 6.94
CA VAL A 121 -14.89 6.88 7.40
C VAL A 121 -13.86 6.55 8.48
N ARG A 122 -14.35 5.93 9.57
CA ARG A 122 -13.50 5.31 10.57
C ARG A 122 -13.24 3.85 10.21
N LEU A 123 -11.99 3.44 10.27
CA LEU A 123 -11.55 2.07 9.95
C LEU A 123 -11.28 1.26 11.22
N VAL A 124 -11.02 1.92 12.35
CA VAL A 124 -10.86 1.23 13.63
C VAL A 124 -12.19 0.59 14.03
N GLY A 125 -12.17 -0.72 14.24
CA GLY A 125 -13.38 -1.51 14.55
C GLY A 125 -14.27 -1.83 13.35
N ALA A 126 -13.92 -1.40 12.13
CA ALA A 126 -14.63 -1.78 10.92
C ALA A 126 -14.31 -3.23 10.53
N ASN A 127 -15.30 -3.97 10.01
CA ASN A 127 -15.09 -5.29 9.44
C ASN A 127 -14.56 -5.19 8.01
N LEU A 128 -13.24 -5.13 7.86
CA LEU A 128 -12.57 -5.08 6.56
C LEU A 128 -12.45 -6.48 5.99
N ARG A 129 -13.27 -6.78 4.97
CA ARG A 129 -13.27 -8.10 4.35
C ARG A 129 -12.00 -8.33 3.53
N GLU A 130 -11.40 -9.51 3.70
CA GLU A 130 -10.15 -9.90 3.04
C GLU A 130 -10.26 -9.87 1.50
N ASP A 131 -11.39 -10.31 0.95
CA ASP A 131 -11.66 -10.31 -0.49
C ASP A 131 -11.74 -8.89 -1.08
N VAL A 132 -11.96 -7.87 -0.25
CA VAL A 132 -11.94 -6.46 -0.64
C VAL A 132 -10.53 -5.87 -0.46
N LEU A 133 -9.86 -6.16 0.65
CA LEU A 133 -8.49 -5.71 0.92
C LEU A 133 -7.52 -6.15 -0.19
N THR A 134 -7.63 -7.41 -0.62
CA THR A 134 -6.77 -8.00 -1.65
C THR A 134 -6.94 -7.40 -3.06
N LEU A 135 -7.99 -6.60 -3.31
CA LEU A 135 -8.19 -5.89 -4.58
C LEU A 135 -7.12 -4.82 -4.83
N LEU A 136 -6.55 -4.25 -3.76
CA LEU A 136 -5.42 -3.35 -3.84
C LEU A 136 -4.26 -3.94 -3.03
N PRO A 137 -3.18 -4.45 -3.65
CA PRO A 137 -2.07 -5.06 -2.92
C PRO A 137 -1.53 -4.14 -1.82
N GLN A 138 -1.15 -4.71 -0.67
CA GLN A 138 -0.72 -3.93 0.52
C GLN A 138 0.37 -2.89 0.20
N GLN A 139 1.28 -3.19 -0.72
CA GLN A 139 2.33 -2.26 -1.15
C GLN A 139 1.75 -1.01 -1.82
N MET A 140 0.72 -1.20 -2.63
CA MET A 140 0.05 -0.11 -3.34
C MET A 140 -0.86 0.65 -2.39
N ALA A 141 -1.54 -0.05 -1.49
CA ALA A 141 -2.29 0.55 -0.40
C ALA A 141 -1.40 1.46 0.48
N SER A 142 -0.18 0.99 0.80
CA SER A 142 0.82 1.78 1.51
C SER A 142 1.31 2.98 0.71
N ARG A 143 1.64 2.78 -0.57
CA ARG A 143 2.17 3.84 -1.45
C ARG A 143 1.17 4.96 -1.68
N PHE A 144 -0.09 4.62 -1.93
CA PHE A 144 -1.16 5.57 -2.20
C PHE A 144 -1.88 6.05 -0.93
N GLN A 145 -1.48 5.55 0.25
CA GLN A 145 -2.14 5.80 1.52
C GLN A 145 -3.67 5.58 1.43
N ALA A 146 -4.04 4.45 0.82
CA ALA A 146 -5.39 4.14 0.39
C ALA A 146 -5.76 2.70 0.77
N ILE A 147 -6.95 2.50 1.34
CA ILE A 147 -7.46 1.19 1.77
C ILE A 147 -8.79 0.93 1.07
N PRO A 148 -8.96 -0.16 0.31
CA PRO A 148 -10.25 -0.56 -0.22
C PRO A 148 -11.13 -1.07 0.92
N ILE A 149 -12.35 -0.53 1.05
CA ILE A 149 -13.25 -0.82 2.19
C ILE A 149 -14.57 -1.47 1.77
N ALA A 150 -15.00 -1.29 0.52
CA ALA A 150 -16.21 -1.93 -0.01
C ALA A 150 -16.16 -2.02 -1.53
N ARG A 151 -16.82 -3.04 -2.10
CA ARG A 151 -17.02 -3.20 -3.54
C ARG A 151 -18.49 -3.48 -3.81
N ALA A 152 -19.10 -2.73 -4.72
CA ALA A 152 -20.47 -2.97 -5.17
C ALA A 152 -20.65 -2.51 -6.63
N HIS A 153 -21.30 -3.32 -7.47
CA HIS A 153 -21.69 -2.96 -8.84
C HIS A 153 -20.55 -2.37 -9.72
N GLY A 154 -19.33 -2.89 -9.60
CA GLY A 154 -18.17 -2.39 -10.36
C GLY A 154 -17.52 -1.12 -9.79
N VAL A 155 -18.04 -0.60 -8.67
CA VAL A 155 -17.47 0.53 -7.93
C VAL A 155 -16.72 0.02 -6.71
N LEU A 156 -15.47 0.44 -6.56
CA LEU A 156 -14.62 0.22 -5.39
C LEU A 156 -14.61 1.48 -4.53
N THR A 157 -15.04 1.36 -3.28
CA THR A 157 -14.91 2.43 -2.30
C THR A 157 -13.55 2.33 -1.62
N VAL A 158 -12.78 3.42 -1.66
CA VAL A 158 -11.41 3.49 -1.17
C VAL A 158 -11.30 4.61 -0.13
N ALA A 159 -10.89 4.25 1.08
CA ALA A 159 -10.58 5.19 2.15
C ALA A 159 -9.14 5.70 1.99
N MET A 160 -8.95 7.00 1.83
CA MET A 160 -7.65 7.64 1.58
C MET A 160 -7.31 8.66 2.66
N VAL A 161 -6.02 8.78 2.98
CA VAL A 161 -5.52 9.86 3.85
C VAL A 161 -5.61 11.22 3.15
N ASP A 162 -5.29 11.27 1.85
CA ASP A 162 -5.44 12.47 1.02
C ASP A 162 -6.36 12.19 -0.20
N PRO A 163 -7.67 12.48 -0.08
CA PRO A 163 -8.63 12.37 -1.18
C PRO A 163 -8.41 13.35 -2.34
N SER A 164 -7.49 14.31 -2.20
CA SER A 164 -7.18 15.28 -3.26
C SER A 164 -6.10 14.77 -4.23
N ASP A 165 -5.46 13.63 -3.94
CA ASP A 165 -4.50 12.99 -4.83
C ASP A 165 -5.19 12.29 -6.01
N VAL A 166 -5.49 13.08 -7.05
CA VAL A 166 -6.14 12.61 -8.28
C VAL A 166 -5.28 11.56 -9.00
N VAL A 167 -3.95 11.64 -8.89
CA VAL A 167 -3.04 10.69 -9.55
C VAL A 167 -3.16 9.31 -8.92
N ALA A 168 -3.15 9.23 -7.58
CA ALA A 168 -3.38 7.98 -6.86
C ALA A 168 -4.76 7.37 -7.19
N ILE A 169 -5.81 8.20 -7.26
CA ILE A 169 -7.16 7.74 -7.63
C ILE A 169 -7.17 7.12 -9.04
N ASP A 170 -6.54 7.78 -10.01
CA ASP A 170 -6.49 7.30 -11.40
C ASP A 170 -5.60 6.05 -11.57
N ASP A 171 -4.52 5.94 -10.80
CA ASP A 171 -3.68 4.74 -10.78
C ASP A 171 -4.44 3.56 -10.16
N ILE A 172 -5.13 3.75 -9.04
CA ILE A 172 -5.96 2.71 -8.41
C ILE A 172 -7.09 2.29 -9.37
N ARG A 173 -7.76 3.24 -10.05
CA ARG A 173 -8.77 2.95 -11.08
C ARG A 173 -8.21 2.04 -12.17
N ARG A 174 -7.05 2.39 -12.74
CA ARG A 174 -6.40 1.62 -13.81
C ARG A 174 -5.97 0.22 -13.35
N MET A 175 -5.42 0.11 -12.14
CA MET A 175 -4.96 -1.15 -11.58
C MET A 175 -6.10 -2.12 -11.29
N THR A 176 -7.21 -1.60 -10.77
CA THR A 176 -8.34 -2.41 -10.31
C THR A 176 -9.38 -2.64 -11.41
N GLY A 177 -9.39 -1.82 -12.47
CA GLY A 177 -10.39 -1.86 -13.54
C GLY A 177 -11.80 -1.47 -13.07
N MET A 178 -11.91 -0.80 -11.91
CA MET A 178 -13.17 -0.44 -11.26
C MET A 178 -13.29 1.07 -11.10
N ASP A 179 -14.53 1.56 -11.11
CA ASP A 179 -14.78 2.95 -10.75
C ASP A 179 -14.47 3.19 -9.27
N ILE A 180 -13.84 4.32 -8.94
CA ILE A 180 -13.38 4.61 -7.59
C ILE A 180 -14.30 5.63 -6.93
N LYS A 181 -14.89 5.25 -5.81
CA LYS A 181 -15.56 6.17 -4.86
C LYS A 181 -14.59 6.46 -3.72
N VAL A 182 -14.24 7.73 -3.51
CA VAL A 182 -13.26 8.11 -2.50
C VAL A 182 -13.96 8.43 -1.17
N ALA A 183 -13.39 7.93 -0.08
CA ALA A 183 -13.72 8.28 1.29
C ALA A 183 -12.47 8.83 1.98
N LEU A 184 -12.63 9.76 2.93
CA LEU A 184 -11.54 10.30 3.72
C LEU A 184 -11.34 9.49 5.00
N THR A 185 -10.11 9.21 5.37
CA THR A 185 -9.78 8.60 6.66
C THR A 185 -8.60 9.30 7.33
N THR A 186 -8.32 8.96 8.59
CA THR A 186 -7.17 9.51 9.33
C THR A 186 -5.92 8.68 9.06
N VAL A 187 -4.74 9.26 9.33
CA VAL A 187 -3.46 8.51 9.31
C VAL A 187 -3.48 7.34 10.28
N GLN A 188 -4.08 7.52 11.47
CA GLN A 188 -4.15 6.48 12.48
C GLN A 188 -5.02 5.29 12.03
N ASP A 189 -6.21 5.58 11.50
CA ASP A 189 -7.14 4.58 10.97
C ASP A 189 -6.56 3.86 9.75
N PHE A 190 -5.88 4.60 8.87
CA PHE A 190 -5.13 4.04 7.76
C PHE A 190 -4.08 3.02 8.24
N GLN A 191 -3.24 3.39 9.22
CA GLN A 191 -2.22 2.50 9.76
C GLN A 191 -2.82 1.25 10.41
N TYR A 192 -3.92 1.42 11.16
CA TYR A 192 -4.68 0.30 11.70
C TYR A 192 -5.15 -0.63 10.59
N ALA A 193 -5.83 -0.11 9.56
CA ALA A 193 -6.34 -0.91 8.47
C ALA A 193 -5.24 -1.57 7.61
N LEU A 194 -4.10 -0.89 7.41
CA LEU A 194 -2.95 -1.43 6.70
C LEU A 194 -2.37 -2.66 7.42
N SER A 195 -2.44 -2.70 8.76
CA SER A 195 -2.06 -3.86 9.56
C SER A 195 -3.03 -5.05 9.45
N GLN A 196 -4.26 -4.81 9.00
CA GLN A 196 -5.28 -5.84 8.79
C GLN A 196 -5.20 -6.51 7.42
N TYR A 197 -4.33 -6.02 6.54
CA TYR A 197 -4.06 -6.71 5.29
C TYR A 197 -3.62 -8.14 5.57
N PRO A 198 -4.15 -9.13 4.85
CA PRO A 198 -3.65 -10.48 4.96
C PRO A 198 -2.16 -10.45 4.62
N THR A 199 -1.32 -10.67 5.64
CA THR A 199 0.04 -11.11 5.41
C THR A 199 -0.10 -12.40 4.61
N VAL A 200 0.62 -12.53 3.50
CA VAL A 200 0.60 -13.78 2.75
C VAL A 200 1.15 -14.83 3.69
N ASP A 201 0.26 -15.57 4.34
CA ASP A 201 0.57 -16.57 5.35
C ASP A 201 0.94 -17.87 4.64
N VAL A 202 1.86 -17.75 3.67
CA VAL A 202 2.54 -18.89 3.04
C VAL A 202 3.31 -19.65 4.12
N ALA A 203 3.67 -18.98 5.22
CA ALA A 203 4.35 -19.55 6.36
C ALA A 203 3.50 -20.55 7.14
N GLU A 204 2.25 -20.25 7.54
CA GLU A 204 1.52 -21.12 8.47
C GLU A 204 1.32 -22.56 7.94
N GLU A 205 0.92 -22.72 6.68
CA GLU A 205 0.74 -24.04 6.07
C GLU A 205 2.08 -24.77 5.85
N LEU A 206 3.14 -24.04 5.47
CA LEU A 206 4.50 -24.60 5.30
C LEU A 206 5.18 -24.97 6.62
N VAL A 207 4.84 -24.26 7.68
CA VAL A 207 5.48 -24.36 8.99
C VAL A 207 4.84 -25.43 9.87
N ARG A 208 3.56 -25.76 9.66
CA ARG A 208 2.88 -26.82 10.42
C ARG A 208 3.65 -28.14 10.43
N ASP A 209 4.27 -28.47 9.30
CA ASP A 209 5.03 -29.70 9.12
C ASP A 209 6.52 -29.55 9.45
N LEU A 210 6.99 -28.35 9.84
CA LEU A 210 8.40 -28.17 10.19
C LEU A 210 8.72 -28.94 11.47
N PRO A 211 9.83 -29.70 11.50
CA PRO A 211 10.30 -30.35 12.70
C PRO A 211 10.47 -29.34 13.84
N ARG A 212 9.71 -29.53 14.91
CA ARG A 212 9.95 -28.79 16.16
C ARG A 212 11.07 -29.47 16.91
N PRO A 213 12.10 -28.76 17.37
CA PRO A 213 13.11 -29.33 18.25
C PRO A 213 12.41 -29.89 19.50
N GLN A 214 12.46 -31.21 19.68
CA GLN A 214 12.15 -31.84 20.96
C GLN A 214 13.37 -31.61 21.86
N ALA A 215 13.13 -30.94 22.99
CA ALA A 215 14.10 -30.42 23.97
C ALA A 215 14.96 -29.22 23.51
N ILE A 216 15.08 -28.25 24.41
CA ILE A 216 16.05 -27.15 24.39
C ILE A 216 17.38 -27.78 24.83
N ASP A 217 18.02 -28.55 23.96
CA ASP A 217 19.43 -28.90 24.17
C ASP A 217 20.27 -27.85 23.47
N GLU A 218 21.08 -27.18 24.27
CA GLU A 218 22.26 -26.46 23.81
C GLU A 218 23.13 -27.46 23.02
N GLU A 219 23.46 -27.10 21.78
CA GLU A 219 24.01 -27.96 20.71
C GLU A 219 23.01 -28.86 19.96
N ILE A 220 22.31 -28.24 18.99
CA ILE A 220 21.82 -29.02 17.84
C ILE A 220 23.05 -29.55 17.10
N SER A 221 23.28 -30.87 17.16
CA SER A 221 24.42 -31.49 16.46
C SER A 221 24.39 -31.20 14.96
N LEU A 222 25.57 -31.03 14.35
CA LEU A 222 25.72 -30.75 12.91
C LEU A 222 24.95 -31.75 12.05
N GLU A 223 24.96 -33.02 12.45
CA GLU A 223 24.28 -34.09 11.73
C GLU A 223 22.76 -33.97 11.82
N ARG A 224 22.23 -33.56 12.98
CA ARG A 224 20.79 -33.30 13.16
C ARG A 224 20.35 -32.10 12.32
N LEU A 225 21.16 -31.03 12.27
CA LEU A 225 20.90 -29.86 11.42
C LEU A 225 20.83 -30.20 9.95
N ARG A 226 21.78 -31.02 9.46
CA ARG A 226 21.78 -31.49 8.07
C ARG A 226 20.51 -32.28 7.75
N ARG A 227 20.14 -33.26 8.57
CA ARG A 227 18.90 -34.04 8.39
C ARG A 227 17.65 -33.16 8.39
N MET A 228 17.58 -32.19 9.31
CA MET A 228 16.45 -31.25 9.36
C MET A 228 16.41 -30.33 8.14
N ALA A 229 17.56 -29.87 7.65
CA ALA A 229 17.65 -29.02 6.47
C ALA A 229 17.30 -29.76 5.17
N GLU A 230 17.58 -31.05 5.11
CA GLU A 230 17.23 -31.94 3.99
C GLU A 230 15.79 -32.45 4.08
N ASP A 231 15.10 -32.19 5.20
CA ASP A 231 13.71 -32.60 5.38
C ASP A 231 12.79 -31.92 4.35
N ALA A 232 11.86 -32.69 3.81
CA ALA A 232 11.02 -32.29 2.70
C ALA A 232 10.23 -30.99 2.96
N PRO A 233 9.68 -30.72 4.16
CA PRO A 233 9.01 -29.46 4.47
C PRO A 233 9.94 -28.24 4.39
N VAL A 234 11.18 -28.34 4.90
CA VAL A 234 12.17 -27.26 4.85
C VAL A 234 12.59 -26.98 3.41
N VAL A 235 12.84 -28.04 2.63
CA VAL A 235 13.18 -27.92 1.21
C VAL A 235 12.06 -27.23 0.44
N ARG A 236 10.80 -27.64 0.66
CA ARG A 236 9.62 -27.00 0.03
C ARG A 236 9.48 -25.54 0.43
N LEU A 237 9.73 -25.20 1.71
CA LEU A 237 9.66 -23.83 2.20
C LEU A 237 10.69 -22.94 1.49
N VAL A 238 11.96 -23.32 1.50
CA VAL A 238 13.02 -22.51 0.87
C VAL A 238 12.80 -22.38 -0.64
N ASN A 239 12.40 -23.46 -1.32
CA ASN A 239 12.08 -23.40 -2.74
C ASN A 239 10.93 -22.42 -3.02
N ARG A 240 9.85 -22.45 -2.22
CA ARG A 240 8.74 -21.51 -2.37
C ARG A 240 9.16 -20.06 -2.15
N LEU A 241 10.02 -19.78 -1.16
CA LEU A 241 10.53 -18.42 -0.93
C LEU A 241 11.30 -17.90 -2.15
N VAL A 242 12.15 -18.73 -2.75
CA VAL A 242 12.92 -18.37 -3.96
C VAL A 242 11.98 -18.19 -5.16
N GLU A 243 11.02 -19.10 -5.38
CA GLU A 243 10.05 -18.98 -6.46
C GLU A 243 9.20 -17.71 -6.34
N GLU A 244 8.71 -17.39 -5.15
CA GLU A 244 7.92 -16.19 -4.88
C GLU A 244 8.74 -14.92 -5.12
N ALA A 245 9.99 -14.87 -4.64
CA ALA A 245 10.89 -13.76 -4.85
C ALA A 245 11.12 -13.51 -6.35
N VAL A 246 11.32 -14.56 -7.13
CA VAL A 246 11.48 -14.45 -8.60
C VAL A 246 10.19 -13.95 -9.26
N ARG A 247 9.02 -14.51 -8.91
CA ARG A 247 7.73 -14.09 -9.48
C ARG A 247 7.38 -12.65 -9.14
N THR A 248 7.75 -12.20 -7.94
CA THR A 248 7.58 -10.81 -7.50
C THR A 248 8.69 -9.88 -7.96
N ARG A 249 9.66 -10.37 -8.75
CA ARG A 249 10.82 -9.62 -9.25
C ARG A 249 11.62 -8.96 -8.14
N ALA A 250 11.76 -9.64 -7.00
CA ALA A 250 12.61 -9.19 -5.92
C ALA A 250 14.09 -9.24 -6.32
N SER A 251 14.86 -8.22 -5.94
CA SER A 251 16.32 -8.18 -6.10
C SER A 251 17.06 -8.89 -4.96
N ASP A 252 16.45 -8.93 -3.77
CA ASP A 252 17.03 -9.54 -2.58
C ASP A 252 15.96 -10.22 -1.72
N ILE A 253 16.30 -11.35 -1.11
CA ILE A 253 15.55 -11.99 -0.03
C ILE A 253 16.34 -11.85 1.26
N HIS A 254 15.76 -11.21 2.27
CA HIS A 254 16.33 -11.10 3.61
C HIS A 254 15.66 -12.09 4.57
N VAL A 255 16.47 -12.95 5.20
CA VAL A 255 16.05 -13.87 6.25
C VAL A 255 16.71 -13.44 7.56
N GLU A 256 15.92 -12.90 8.48
CA GLU A 256 16.43 -12.24 9.69
C GLU A 256 15.80 -12.80 10.95
N ARG A 257 16.62 -13.34 11.86
CA ARG A 257 16.14 -13.78 13.17
C ARG A 257 15.92 -12.59 14.10
N GLN A 258 14.69 -12.45 14.59
CA GLN A 258 14.35 -11.60 15.73
C GLN A 258 14.27 -12.47 16.99
N GLU A 259 13.99 -11.88 18.15
CA GLU A 259 13.86 -12.64 19.41
C GLU A 259 12.78 -13.76 19.30
N ARG A 260 11.59 -13.41 18.80
CA ARG A 260 10.41 -14.31 18.84
C ARG A 260 10.01 -14.94 17.50
N HIS A 261 10.49 -14.41 16.38
CA HIS A 261 10.18 -14.90 15.04
C HIS A 261 11.39 -14.75 14.09
N VAL A 262 11.28 -15.31 12.89
CA VAL A 262 12.11 -14.98 11.73
C VAL A 262 11.31 -14.03 10.86
N ARG A 263 11.92 -12.92 10.45
CA ARG A 263 11.33 -11.96 9.53
C ARG A 263 11.85 -12.22 8.12
N LEU A 264 10.93 -12.32 7.16
CA LEU A 264 11.23 -12.46 5.75
C LEU A 264 10.90 -11.14 5.05
N ARG A 265 11.89 -10.54 4.38
CA ARG A 265 11.70 -9.29 3.64
C ARG A 265 12.22 -9.43 2.22
N TYR A 266 11.50 -8.93 1.24
CA TYR A 266 11.98 -8.87 -0.14
C TYR A 266 12.30 -7.42 -0.48
N ARG A 267 13.40 -7.19 -1.20
CA ARG A 267 13.63 -5.92 -1.87
C ARG A 267 12.98 -5.99 -3.25
N VAL A 268 11.96 -5.18 -3.50
CA VAL A 268 11.30 -5.09 -4.81
C VAL A 268 11.38 -3.63 -5.26
N ASP A 269 11.94 -3.39 -6.45
CA ASP A 269 12.16 -2.05 -7.01
C ASP A 269 12.89 -1.10 -6.03
N GLY A 270 13.87 -1.64 -5.30
CA GLY A 270 14.67 -0.89 -4.31
C GLY A 270 14.04 -0.78 -2.92
N VAL A 271 12.75 -1.09 -2.77
CA VAL A 271 12.00 -0.96 -1.50
C VAL A 271 12.01 -2.28 -0.73
N LEU A 272 12.38 -2.24 0.55
CA LEU A 272 12.32 -3.41 1.44
C LEU A 272 10.92 -3.60 2.02
N LEU A 273 10.34 -4.78 1.79
CA LEU A 273 8.95 -5.07 2.13
C LEU A 273 8.89 -6.37 2.91
N THR A 274 8.30 -6.34 4.10
CA THR A 274 8.08 -7.55 4.91
C THR A 274 7.03 -8.42 4.21
N ARG A 275 7.41 -9.64 3.84
CA ARG A 275 6.54 -10.59 3.12
C ARG A 275 5.89 -11.60 4.03
N GLY A 276 6.55 -11.94 5.13
CA GLY A 276 6.01 -12.88 6.10
C GLY A 276 6.91 -13.04 7.30
N THR A 277 6.47 -13.89 8.22
CA THR A 277 7.27 -14.32 9.36
C THR A 277 7.23 -15.82 9.50
N LEU A 278 8.31 -16.41 10.04
CA LEU A 278 8.35 -17.82 10.43
C LEU A 278 8.52 -17.89 11.95
N PRO A 279 8.11 -18.99 12.60
CA PRO A 279 8.46 -19.23 13.98
C PRO A 279 9.96 -19.28 14.19
N ALA A 280 10.35 -18.90 15.41
CA ALA A 280 11.72 -18.91 15.90
C ALA A 280 12.54 -20.15 15.52
N HIS A 281 11.94 -21.33 15.68
CA HIS A 281 12.61 -22.62 15.52
C HIS A 281 12.91 -22.99 14.06
N ALA A 282 12.26 -22.34 13.09
CA ALA A 282 12.49 -22.58 11.67
C ALA A 282 13.82 -21.98 11.19
N HIS A 283 14.37 -21.01 11.93
CA HIS A 283 15.55 -20.25 11.54
C HIS A 283 16.76 -21.12 11.19
N SER A 284 17.18 -21.97 12.12
CA SER A 284 18.38 -22.79 11.94
C SER A 284 18.24 -23.77 10.77
N GLN A 285 17.02 -24.26 10.51
CA GLN A 285 16.70 -25.16 9.41
C GLN A 285 16.80 -24.44 8.07
N VAL A 286 16.20 -23.24 7.98
CA VAL A 286 16.23 -22.40 6.78
C VAL A 286 17.66 -21.98 6.45
N ILE A 287 18.42 -21.47 7.43
CA ILE A 287 19.83 -21.08 7.21
C ILE A 287 20.67 -22.29 6.77
N SER A 288 20.51 -23.44 7.42
CA SER A 288 21.26 -24.65 7.05
C SER A 288 20.91 -25.12 5.63
N ARG A 289 19.63 -25.05 5.24
CA ARG A 289 19.21 -25.40 3.88
C ARG A 289 19.79 -24.44 2.84
N ILE A 290 19.79 -23.14 3.12
CA ILE A 290 20.42 -22.12 2.27
C ILE A 290 21.92 -22.40 2.13
N LYS A 291 22.61 -22.72 3.23
CA LYS A 291 24.04 -23.09 3.22
C LYS A 291 24.34 -24.33 2.39
N ILE A 292 23.51 -25.37 2.50
CA ILE A 292 23.63 -26.57 1.65
C ILE A 292 23.50 -26.20 0.18
N MET A 293 22.48 -25.42 -0.19
CA MET A 293 22.23 -25.03 -1.58
C MET A 293 23.42 -24.25 -2.17
N ALA A 294 24.00 -23.34 -1.37
CA ALA A 294 25.11 -22.49 -1.79
C ALA A 294 26.51 -23.07 -1.51
N ASN A 295 26.60 -24.36 -1.14
CA ASN A 295 27.85 -25.05 -0.82
C ASN A 295 28.72 -24.35 0.26
N MET A 296 28.07 -23.81 1.29
CA MET A 296 28.69 -23.15 2.45
C MET A 296 28.82 -24.10 3.65
N ASP A 297 29.69 -23.77 4.61
CA ASP A 297 29.88 -24.55 5.82
C ASP A 297 28.75 -24.31 6.84
N ILE A 298 27.98 -25.36 7.09
CA ILE A 298 26.84 -25.37 8.03
C ILE A 298 27.29 -25.33 9.49
N ALA A 299 28.48 -25.87 9.79
CA ALA A 299 29.05 -25.93 11.13
C ALA A 299 29.57 -24.56 11.58
N GLU A 300 30.17 -23.81 10.65
CA GLU A 300 30.67 -22.47 10.93
C GLU A 300 29.53 -21.45 10.91
N ARG A 301 29.45 -20.61 11.94
CA ARG A 301 28.37 -19.63 12.17
C ARG A 301 28.86 -18.31 12.78
N ARG A 302 30.17 -18.22 13.04
CA ARG A 302 30.81 -17.11 13.76
C ARG A 302 31.51 -16.13 12.82
N VAL A 303 31.62 -16.48 11.53
CA VAL A 303 32.20 -15.63 10.50
C VAL A 303 31.21 -15.47 9.34
N PRO A 304 31.28 -14.35 8.59
CA PRO A 304 30.53 -14.21 7.35
C PRO A 304 30.91 -15.31 6.35
N GLN A 305 29.94 -15.76 5.55
CA GLN A 305 30.17 -16.71 4.46
C GLN A 305 29.40 -16.27 3.23
N ASP A 306 30.02 -16.46 2.07
CA ASP A 306 29.44 -16.19 0.76
C ASP A 306 29.42 -17.46 -0.08
N GLY A 307 28.38 -17.59 -0.91
CA GLY A 307 28.23 -18.70 -1.84
C GLY A 307 27.29 -18.34 -2.97
N SER A 308 27.02 -19.29 -3.85
CA SER A 308 26.01 -19.13 -4.89
C SER A 308 25.41 -20.48 -5.25
N PHE A 309 24.21 -20.45 -5.82
CA PHE A 309 23.57 -21.64 -6.35
C PHE A 309 22.75 -21.31 -7.59
N GLN A 310 22.56 -22.30 -8.44
CA GLN A 310 21.67 -22.19 -9.59
C GLN A 310 20.34 -22.88 -9.30
N THR A 311 19.26 -22.23 -9.70
CA THR A 311 17.90 -22.79 -9.62
C THR A 311 17.14 -22.53 -10.91
N ARG A 312 16.02 -23.24 -11.09
CA ARG A 312 15.14 -23.03 -12.24
C ARG A 312 13.74 -22.70 -11.74
N VAL A 313 13.25 -21.52 -12.10
CA VAL A 313 11.89 -21.05 -11.77
C VAL A 313 11.16 -20.74 -13.08
N ASP A 314 9.96 -21.31 -13.25
CA ASP A 314 9.11 -21.15 -14.44
C ASP A 314 9.89 -21.35 -15.77
N GLY A 315 10.78 -22.35 -15.78
CA GLY A 315 11.59 -22.74 -16.95
C GLY A 315 12.87 -21.91 -17.17
N ARG A 316 13.11 -20.85 -16.39
CA ARG A 316 14.29 -19.97 -16.51
C ARG A 316 15.36 -20.36 -15.49
N ALA A 317 16.61 -20.48 -15.95
CA ALA A 317 17.75 -20.67 -15.05
C ALA A 317 18.11 -19.32 -14.39
N ILE A 318 18.33 -19.36 -13.08
CA ILE A 318 18.62 -18.19 -12.25
C ILE A 318 19.82 -18.53 -11.39
N ASP A 319 20.81 -17.64 -11.39
CA ASP A 319 21.97 -17.69 -10.49
C ASP A 319 21.67 -16.80 -9.28
N VAL A 320 21.73 -17.39 -8.09
CA VAL A 320 21.42 -16.72 -6.83
C VAL A 320 22.72 -16.63 -6.03
N ARG A 321 23.04 -15.42 -5.56
CA ARG A 321 24.18 -15.18 -4.68
C ARG A 321 23.70 -15.17 -3.25
N VAL A 322 24.47 -15.74 -2.35
CA VAL A 322 24.06 -15.89 -0.97
C VAL A 322 25.16 -15.37 -0.07
N SER A 323 24.78 -14.55 0.90
CA SER A 323 25.66 -14.11 1.98
C SER A 323 25.01 -14.41 3.32
N THR A 324 25.78 -14.94 4.26
CA THR A 324 25.37 -15.12 5.66
C THR A 324 26.31 -14.34 6.58
N ILE A 325 25.75 -13.71 7.61
CA ILE A 325 26.51 -12.97 8.61
C ILE A 325 26.02 -13.33 10.02
N PRO A 326 26.92 -13.51 11.00
CA PRO A 326 26.53 -13.70 12.40
C PRO A 326 25.75 -12.48 12.92
N SER A 327 24.70 -12.74 13.72
CA SER A 327 23.93 -11.70 14.41
C SER A 327 23.48 -12.19 15.79
N PHE A 328 22.92 -11.30 16.61
CA PHE A 328 22.58 -11.54 18.02
C PHE A 328 21.71 -12.79 18.26
N TYR A 329 20.70 -13.00 17.42
CA TYR A 329 19.75 -14.12 17.58
C TYR A 329 20.07 -15.32 16.70
N GLY A 330 21.20 -15.31 15.99
CA GLY A 330 21.57 -16.28 14.97
C GLY A 330 21.98 -15.57 13.68
N GLU A 331 22.30 -16.35 12.64
CA GLU A 331 22.77 -15.81 11.37
C GLU A 331 21.67 -15.05 10.60
N LYS A 332 22.06 -13.96 9.95
CA LYS A 332 21.24 -13.28 8.95
C LYS A 332 21.69 -13.75 7.57
N ALA A 333 20.74 -14.11 6.70
CA ALA A 333 21.02 -14.44 5.30
C ALA A 333 20.42 -13.42 4.35
N VAL A 334 21.12 -13.17 3.24
CA VAL A 334 20.65 -12.41 2.08
C VAL A 334 20.89 -13.26 0.84
N LEU A 335 19.86 -13.40 -0.02
CA LEU A 335 19.89 -14.10 -1.30
C LEU A 335 19.52 -13.15 -2.44
#